data_AF-A0A094Q774-F1
#
_entry.id   AF-A0A094Q774-F1
#
_cell.length_a   1.000
_cell.length_b   1.000
_cell.length_c   1.000
_cell.angle_alpha   90.00
_cell.angle_beta   90.00
_cell.angle_gamma   90.00
#
_symmetry.space_group_name_H-M   'P 1'
#
loop_
_entity.id
_entity.type
_entity.pdbx_description
1 polymer ?
#
loop_
_entity_poly.entity_id
_entity_poly.type
_entity_poly.pdbx_seq_one_letter_code
_entity_poly.pdbx_strand_id
1 'polypeptide(L)'
;MADSPVTPVLWQVAIQVKAILDWFETADSVRWSEICCRRQGLPSDMAGDIHSESWVKVRTTLSRREESFPHMHDELSAHRYAARSMQRTAIDVARNVRRVESRSQIMDDQIIDASVLDQMHKVDDTVTIDRWRRALVAHARNDFQCSGCPNDVVFAAALKLLAMMQIGDRGSISDLMYEVLQEVDDGFPEDRTEAARQRKSRCSRCVLSLLRDAAESVGIV
;
A
#
# COMPACT_ATOMS: atom_id res chain seq x y z
N MET A 1 62.27 -28.49 -11.58
CA MET A 1 61.12 -28.92 -10.75
C MET A 1 59.97 -28.04 -11.14
N ALA A 2 58.98 -28.59 -11.84
CA ALA A 2 57.84 -27.84 -12.35
C ALA A 2 56.74 -27.85 -11.28
N ASP A 3 56.44 -26.68 -10.71
CA ASP A 3 55.26 -26.48 -9.88
C ASP A 3 54.04 -26.68 -10.78
N SER A 4 53.30 -27.76 -10.55
CA SER A 4 51.98 -27.94 -11.17
C SER A 4 51.04 -26.89 -10.59
N PRO A 5 50.38 -26.04 -11.41
CA PRO A 5 49.40 -25.11 -10.89
C PRO A 5 48.26 -25.94 -10.30
N VAL A 6 48.06 -25.83 -8.98
CA VAL A 6 46.92 -26.40 -8.27
C VAL A 6 45.68 -25.73 -8.87
N THR A 7 45.08 -26.39 -9.85
CA THR A 7 43.82 -25.93 -10.42
C THR A 7 42.79 -26.07 -9.30
N PRO A 8 42.14 -24.99 -8.85
CA PRO A 8 41.14 -25.11 -7.80
C PRO A 8 40.08 -26.09 -8.29
N VAL A 9 39.84 -27.15 -7.52
CA VAL A 9 38.84 -28.16 -7.85
C VAL A 9 37.50 -27.43 -7.95
N LEU A 10 37.03 -27.22 -9.18
CA LEU A 10 35.78 -26.52 -9.43
C LEU A 10 34.65 -27.37 -8.87
N TRP A 11 33.93 -26.82 -7.89
CA TRP A 11 32.75 -27.48 -7.36
C TRP A 11 31.71 -27.68 -8.46
N GLN A 12 31.25 -28.92 -8.58
CA GLN A 12 30.12 -29.24 -9.45
C GLN A 12 28.85 -28.55 -8.96
N VAL A 13 27.92 -28.28 -9.88
CA VAL A 13 26.65 -27.59 -9.56
C VAL A 13 25.90 -28.25 -8.42
N ALA A 14 25.89 -29.59 -8.34
CA ALA A 14 25.25 -30.34 -7.27
C ALA A 14 25.86 -30.04 -5.88
N ILE A 15 27.19 -29.92 -5.80
CA ILE A 15 27.90 -29.59 -4.56
C ILE A 15 27.61 -28.15 -4.15
N GLN A 16 27.62 -27.22 -5.11
CA GLN A 16 27.28 -25.81 -4.87
C GLN A 16 25.85 -25.65 -4.36
N VAL A 17 24.88 -26.29 -5.03
CA VAL A 17 23.47 -26.25 -4.64
C VAL A 17 23.28 -26.82 -3.25
N LYS A 18 23.89 -27.97 -2.95
CA LYS A 18 23.84 -28.58 -1.63
C LYS A 18 24.38 -27.62 -0.56
N ALA A 19 25.57 -27.08 -0.74
CA ALA A 19 26.19 -26.17 0.22
C ALA A 19 25.35 -24.90 0.47
N ILE A 20 24.66 -24.38 -0.55
CA ILE A 20 23.73 -23.24 -0.38
C ILE A 20 22.52 -23.65 0.49
N LEU A 21 21.96 -24.83 0.25
CA LEU A 21 20.75 -25.28 0.94
C LEU A 21 21.04 -25.73 2.38
N ASP A 22 22.15 -26.44 2.60
CA ASP A 22 22.60 -26.89 3.93
C ASP A 22 22.76 -25.70 4.89
N TRP A 23 23.13 -24.51 4.39
CA TRP A 23 23.22 -23.30 5.22
C TRP A 23 21.90 -22.94 5.90
N PHE A 24 20.75 -23.15 5.25
CA PHE A 24 19.44 -22.85 5.83
C PHE A 24 19.06 -23.77 7.00
N GLU A 25 19.78 -24.87 7.18
CA GLU A 25 19.59 -25.80 8.29
C GLU A 25 20.46 -25.43 9.51
N THR A 26 21.29 -24.40 9.39
CA THR A 26 22.18 -23.94 10.46
C THR A 26 21.53 -22.91 11.38
N ALA A 27 21.99 -22.83 12.63
CA ALA A 27 21.59 -21.79 13.58
C ALA A 27 21.95 -20.37 13.10
N ASP A 28 22.98 -20.23 12.28
CA ASP A 28 23.39 -18.94 11.73
C ASP A 28 22.36 -18.38 10.75
N SER A 29 21.68 -19.25 9.98
CA SER A 29 20.60 -18.82 9.09
C SER A 29 19.39 -18.28 9.85
N VAL A 30 19.06 -18.90 11.00
CA VAL A 30 18.00 -18.43 11.89
C VAL A 30 18.36 -17.05 12.46
N ARG A 31 19.55 -16.89 13.03
CA ARG A 31 20.04 -15.58 13.51
C ARG A 31 20.09 -14.53 12.39
N TRP A 32 20.42 -14.94 11.17
CA TRP A 32 20.48 -14.04 10.03
C TRP A 32 19.09 -13.51 9.63
N SER A 33 18.04 -14.33 9.73
CA SER A 33 16.66 -13.87 9.48
C SER A 33 16.24 -12.78 10.48
N GLU A 34 16.57 -12.93 11.76
CA GLU A 34 16.31 -11.91 12.79
C GLU A 34 17.08 -10.61 12.52
N ILE A 35 18.34 -10.72 12.08
CA ILE A 35 19.14 -9.56 11.63
C ILE A 35 18.48 -8.88 10.43
N CYS A 36 17.97 -9.66 9.47
CA CYS A 36 17.27 -9.13 8.31
C CYS A 36 16.00 -8.38 8.72
N CYS A 37 15.18 -8.92 9.62
CA CYS A 37 14.01 -8.22 10.16
C CYS A 37 14.41 -6.86 10.75
N ARG A 38 15.37 -6.87 11.69
CA ARG A 38 15.84 -5.64 12.36
C ARG A 38 16.36 -4.60 11.37
N ARG A 39 17.13 -5.01 10.36
CA ARG A 39 17.66 -4.11 9.34
C ARG A 39 16.58 -3.48 8.47
N GLN A 40 15.48 -4.18 8.23
CA GLN A 40 14.38 -3.68 7.40
C GLN A 40 13.28 -2.97 8.21
N GLY A 41 13.40 -2.96 9.55
CA GLY A 41 12.37 -2.42 10.45
C GLY A 41 11.14 -3.31 10.54
N LEU A 42 11.29 -4.62 10.29
CA LEU A 42 10.21 -5.60 10.39
C LEU A 42 10.09 -6.15 11.82
N PRO A 43 8.88 -6.51 12.26
CA PRO A 43 8.64 -7.26 13.49
C PRO A 43 9.49 -8.55 13.58
N SER A 44 9.87 -8.93 14.81
CA SER A 44 10.75 -10.08 15.06
C SER A 44 10.09 -11.43 14.80
N ASP A 45 8.77 -11.52 14.96
CA ASP A 45 7.95 -12.69 14.66
C ASP A 45 7.95 -13.05 13.16
N MET A 46 8.20 -12.08 12.27
CA MET A 46 8.34 -12.32 10.83
C MET A 46 9.65 -13.01 10.43
N ALA A 47 10.59 -13.22 11.35
CA ALA A 47 11.88 -13.84 11.03
C ALA A 47 11.72 -15.27 10.50
N GLY A 48 10.79 -16.04 11.08
CA GLY A 48 10.46 -17.40 10.64
C GLY A 48 9.89 -17.44 9.22
N ASP A 49 9.04 -16.47 8.88
CA ASP A 49 8.46 -16.35 7.54
C ASP A 49 9.52 -16.00 6.49
N ILE A 50 10.37 -15.01 6.79
CA ILE A 50 11.48 -14.62 5.90
C ILE A 50 12.43 -15.80 5.65
N HIS A 51 12.74 -16.56 6.70
CA HIS A 51 13.60 -17.73 6.58
C HIS A 51 12.97 -18.79 5.67
N SER A 52 11.73 -19.18 5.97
CA SER A 52 10.98 -20.20 5.23
C SER A 52 10.75 -19.81 3.78
N GLU A 53 10.32 -18.57 3.53
CA GLU A 53 10.07 -18.06 2.18
C GLU A 53 11.37 -17.98 1.37
N SER A 54 12.46 -17.53 1.99
CA SER A 54 13.77 -17.51 1.33
C SER A 54 14.24 -18.92 0.97
N TRP A 55 14.07 -19.90 1.86
CA TRP A 55 14.44 -21.28 1.57
C TRP A 55 13.65 -21.84 0.39
N VAL A 56 12.33 -21.66 0.36
CA VAL A 56 11.48 -22.10 -0.76
C VAL A 56 11.90 -21.45 -2.07
N LYS A 57 12.14 -20.13 -2.07
CA LYS A 57 12.57 -19.37 -3.26
C LYS A 57 13.92 -19.84 -3.79
N VAL A 58 14.90 -20.00 -2.90
CA VAL A 58 16.25 -20.46 -3.25
C VAL A 58 16.19 -21.89 -3.78
N ARG A 59 15.53 -22.80 -3.06
CA ARG A 59 15.38 -24.20 -3.49
C ARG A 59 14.71 -24.31 -4.87
N THR A 60 13.64 -23.56 -5.10
CA THR A 60 12.93 -23.55 -6.38
C THR A 60 13.83 -23.03 -7.50
N THR A 61 14.56 -21.94 -7.25
CA THR A 61 15.48 -21.36 -8.24
C THR A 61 16.63 -22.30 -8.58
N LEU A 62 17.23 -22.94 -7.57
CA LEU A 62 18.35 -23.85 -7.76
C LEU A 62 17.95 -25.17 -8.40
N SER A 63 16.72 -25.65 -8.20
CA SER A 63 16.22 -26.90 -8.81
C SER A 63 16.22 -26.89 -10.33
N ARG A 64 16.21 -25.70 -10.95
CA ARG A 64 16.20 -25.51 -12.40
C ARG A 64 17.58 -25.16 -12.96
N ARG A 65 18.61 -25.10 -12.11
CA ARG A 65 19.93 -24.62 -12.49
C ARG A 65 20.79 -25.78 -12.99
N GLU A 66 21.21 -25.68 -14.25
CA GLU A 66 22.07 -26.67 -14.90
C GLU A 66 23.56 -26.28 -14.84
N GLU A 67 23.84 -24.98 -14.78
CA GLU A 67 25.21 -24.45 -14.83
C GLU A 67 25.79 -24.14 -13.44
N SER A 68 27.07 -24.45 -13.23
CA SER A 68 27.79 -24.09 -12.01
C SER A 68 27.91 -22.57 -11.85
N PHE A 69 27.97 -22.10 -10.61
CA PHE A 69 28.32 -20.72 -10.30
C PHE A 69 29.82 -20.49 -10.56
N PRO A 70 30.21 -19.51 -11.40
CA PRO A 70 31.61 -19.30 -11.79
C PRO A 70 32.57 -18.93 -10.66
N HIS A 71 32.06 -18.45 -9.52
CA HIS A 71 32.86 -17.93 -8.40
C HIS A 71 32.55 -18.63 -7.07
N MET A 72 31.93 -19.81 -7.11
CA MET A 72 31.56 -20.54 -5.91
C MET A 72 32.37 -21.82 -5.81
N HIS A 73 33.45 -21.76 -5.04
CA HIS A 73 34.41 -22.88 -4.90
C HIS A 73 34.60 -23.30 -3.44
N ASP A 74 33.82 -22.72 -2.53
CA ASP A 74 33.94 -22.91 -1.09
C ASP A 74 32.59 -22.66 -0.38
N GLU A 75 32.47 -23.18 0.84
CA GLU A 75 31.26 -23.07 1.67
C GLU A 75 30.92 -21.63 2.02
N LEU A 76 31.93 -20.79 2.29
CA LEU A 76 31.71 -19.39 2.67
C LEU A 76 31.04 -18.61 1.52
N SER A 77 31.43 -18.88 0.28
CA SER A 77 30.83 -18.31 -0.92
C SER A 77 29.38 -18.77 -1.12
N ALA A 78 29.08 -20.04 -0.84
CA ALA A 78 27.71 -20.58 -0.84
C ALA A 78 26.84 -19.94 0.26
N HIS A 79 27.36 -19.84 1.49
CA HIS A 79 26.67 -19.18 2.61
C HIS A 79 26.38 -17.71 2.32
N ARG A 80 27.33 -16.98 1.72
CA ARG A 80 27.11 -15.60 1.27
C ARG A 80 26.00 -15.49 0.22
N TYR A 81 25.89 -16.46 -0.69
CA TYR A 81 24.79 -16.50 -1.65
C TYR A 81 23.44 -16.69 -0.94
N ALA A 82 23.37 -17.65 -0.02
CA ALA A 82 22.16 -17.94 0.75
C ALA A 82 21.73 -16.73 1.60
N ALA A 83 22.66 -16.14 2.36
CA ALA A 83 22.43 -14.96 3.19
C ALA A 83 21.96 -13.74 2.39
N ARG A 84 22.53 -13.51 1.20
CA ARG A 84 22.08 -12.44 0.29
C ARG A 84 20.67 -12.68 -0.26
N SER A 85 20.33 -13.94 -0.55
CA SER A 85 19.00 -14.32 -1.02
C SER A 85 17.94 -14.10 0.07
N MET A 86 18.27 -14.43 1.32
CA MET A 86 17.41 -14.13 2.48
C MET A 86 17.25 -12.64 2.71
N GLN A 87 18.34 -11.86 2.60
CA GLN A 87 18.27 -10.40 2.71
C GLN A 87 17.39 -9.78 1.62
N ARG A 88 17.44 -10.28 0.39
CA ARG A 88 16.56 -9.81 -0.70
C ARG A 88 15.10 -10.13 -0.40
N THR A 89 14.81 -11.34 0.10
CA THR A 89 13.46 -11.72 0.54
C THR A 89 12.94 -10.78 1.62
N ALA A 90 13.76 -10.46 2.62
CA ALA A 90 13.40 -9.51 3.67
C ALA A 90 13.09 -8.10 3.13
N ILE A 91 13.86 -7.61 2.15
CA ILE A 91 13.59 -6.32 1.49
C ILE A 91 12.24 -6.36 0.76
N ASP A 92 11.93 -7.44 0.07
CA ASP A 92 10.67 -7.58 -0.66
C ASP A 92 9.46 -7.68 0.28
N VAL A 93 9.61 -8.43 1.39
CA VAL A 93 8.61 -8.47 2.47
C VAL A 93 8.41 -7.08 3.07
N ALA A 94 9.48 -6.36 3.42
CA ALA A 94 9.40 -5.00 3.94
C ALA A 94 8.73 -4.02 2.97
N ARG A 95 9.01 -4.12 1.68
CA ARG A 95 8.31 -3.34 0.64
C ARG A 95 6.83 -3.66 0.60
N ASN A 96 6.46 -4.93 0.72
CA ASN A 96 5.06 -5.34 0.71
C ASN A 96 4.33 -4.89 1.98
N VAL A 97 4.93 -5.06 3.16
CA VAL A 97 4.38 -4.55 4.43
C VAL A 97 4.14 -3.05 4.35
N ARG A 98 5.13 -2.25 3.94
CA ARG A 98 4.97 -0.80 3.79
C ARG A 98 3.90 -0.42 2.76
N ARG A 99 3.75 -1.18 1.67
CA ARG A 99 2.66 -0.97 0.71
C ARG A 99 1.30 -1.27 1.32
N VAL A 100 1.17 -2.36 2.06
CA VAL A 100 -0.08 -2.73 2.74
C VAL A 100 -0.41 -1.71 3.83
N GLU A 101 0.56 -1.31 4.65
CA GLU A 101 0.39 -0.23 5.64
C GLU A 101 0.01 1.09 4.99
N SER A 102 0.65 1.48 3.87
CA SER A 102 0.29 2.70 3.15
C SER A 102 -1.13 2.63 2.57
N ARG A 103 -1.57 1.45 2.10
CA ARG A 103 -2.94 1.24 1.64
C ARG A 103 -3.93 1.23 2.80
N SER A 104 -3.56 0.62 3.93
CA SER A 104 -4.34 0.66 5.16
C SER A 104 -4.48 2.08 5.66
N GLN A 105 -3.42 2.89 5.71
CA GLN A 105 -3.50 4.31 6.04
C GLN A 105 -4.38 5.08 5.06
N ILE A 106 -4.34 4.78 3.77
CA ILE A 106 -5.27 5.38 2.80
C ILE A 106 -6.73 4.97 3.09
N MET A 107 -6.97 3.73 3.55
CA MET A 107 -8.28 3.23 3.93
C MET A 107 -8.73 3.72 5.32
N ASP A 108 -7.82 3.87 6.28
CA ASP A 108 -8.07 4.36 7.63
C ASP A 108 -8.30 5.88 7.61
N ASP A 109 -7.58 6.62 6.77
CA ASP A 109 -7.92 8.01 6.39
C ASP A 109 -9.29 8.12 5.70
N GLN A 110 -9.83 7.02 5.15
CA GLN A 110 -11.22 6.94 4.67
C GLN A 110 -12.19 6.49 5.78
N ILE A 111 -11.72 5.83 6.83
CA ILE A 111 -12.53 5.36 7.97
C ILE A 111 -12.69 6.44 9.05
N ILE A 112 -11.81 7.46 9.10
CA ILE A 112 -12.01 8.66 9.95
C ILE A 112 -13.37 9.33 9.69
N ASP A 113 -14.03 9.06 8.56
CA ASP A 113 -15.32 9.63 8.23
C ASP A 113 -16.54 8.83 8.70
N ALA A 114 -16.42 7.61 9.24
CA ALA A 114 -17.61 6.82 9.61
C ALA A 114 -18.54 7.52 10.63
N SER A 115 -18.00 8.38 11.51
CA SER A 115 -18.82 9.17 12.45
C SER A 115 -19.52 10.34 11.80
N VAL A 116 -18.85 11.04 10.88
CA VAL A 116 -19.46 12.10 10.08
C VAL A 116 -20.57 11.48 9.24
N LEU A 117 -20.31 10.34 8.60
CA LEU A 117 -21.25 9.59 7.78
C LEU A 117 -22.49 9.12 8.55
N ASP A 118 -22.32 8.53 9.73
CA ASP A 118 -23.45 8.16 10.60
C ASP A 118 -24.24 9.40 11.05
N GLN A 119 -23.60 10.57 11.17
CA GLN A 119 -24.28 11.85 11.39
C GLN A 119 -24.98 12.35 10.10
N MET A 120 -24.38 12.22 8.91
CA MET A 120 -24.99 12.63 7.62
C MET A 120 -26.26 11.83 7.34
N HIS A 121 -26.25 10.52 7.60
CA HIS A 121 -27.40 9.63 7.40
C HIS A 121 -28.52 9.84 8.44
N LYS A 122 -28.23 10.45 9.59
CA LYS A 122 -29.22 10.82 10.62
C LYS A 122 -29.90 12.17 10.37
N VAL A 123 -29.51 12.90 9.32
CA VAL A 123 -30.13 14.18 8.96
C VAL A 123 -31.45 13.94 8.22
N ASP A 124 -32.49 13.53 8.96
CA ASP A 124 -33.81 13.21 8.40
C ASP A 124 -34.76 14.44 8.25
N ASP A 125 -34.27 15.64 8.55
CA ASP A 125 -35.05 16.88 8.43
C ASP A 125 -34.65 17.67 7.17
N THR A 126 -35.59 17.83 6.22
CA THR A 126 -35.45 18.67 5.01
C THR A 126 -34.94 20.09 5.32
N VAL A 127 -35.31 20.64 6.48
CA VAL A 127 -34.84 21.95 6.99
C VAL A 127 -33.35 21.93 7.35
N THR A 128 -32.87 20.81 7.89
CA THR A 128 -31.48 20.65 8.30
C THR A 128 -30.56 20.52 7.10
N ILE A 129 -31.01 19.84 6.04
CA ILE A 129 -30.23 19.76 4.79
C ILE A 129 -30.19 21.10 4.04
N ASP A 130 -31.27 21.91 4.03
CA ASP A 130 -31.21 23.25 3.42
C ASP A 130 -30.30 24.21 4.21
N ARG A 131 -30.27 24.10 5.55
CA ARG A 131 -29.29 24.85 6.38
C ARG A 131 -27.86 24.43 6.06
N TRP A 132 -27.61 23.13 5.93
CA TRP A 132 -26.30 22.59 5.57
C TRP A 132 -25.86 23.06 4.18
N ARG A 133 -26.77 23.04 3.20
CA ARG A 133 -26.52 23.56 1.85
C ARG A 133 -26.14 25.04 1.87
N ARG A 134 -26.83 25.87 2.66
CA ARG A 134 -26.51 27.30 2.81
C ARG A 134 -25.14 27.51 3.46
N ALA A 135 -24.81 26.70 4.47
CA ALA A 135 -23.50 26.72 5.11
C ALA A 135 -22.39 26.32 4.14
N LEU A 136 -22.62 25.30 3.32
CA LEU A 136 -21.69 24.87 2.28
C LEU A 136 -21.39 26.01 1.28
N VAL A 137 -22.42 26.73 0.83
CA VAL A 137 -22.27 27.91 -0.04
C VAL A 137 -21.48 29.02 0.66
N ALA A 138 -21.66 29.21 1.97
CA ALA A 138 -20.92 30.20 2.73
C ALA A 138 -19.43 29.81 2.91
N HIS A 139 -19.15 28.53 3.19
CA HIS A 139 -17.79 28.01 3.31
C HIS A 139 -17.02 28.03 2.00
N ALA A 140 -17.69 27.76 0.88
CA ALA A 140 -17.07 27.83 -0.45
C ALA A 140 -16.62 29.25 -0.85
N ARG A 141 -17.21 30.29 -0.25
CA ARG A 141 -16.78 31.69 -0.46
C ARG A 141 -15.54 32.07 0.35
N ASN A 142 -15.16 31.26 1.34
CA ASN A 142 -14.00 31.49 2.19
C ASN A 142 -12.83 30.62 1.70
N ASP A 143 -12.20 30.99 0.57
CA ASP A 143 -10.94 30.46 0.01
C ASP A 143 -10.55 29.05 0.47
N PHE A 144 -11.43 28.08 0.24
CA PHE A 144 -11.11 26.67 0.44
C PHE A 144 -10.00 26.27 -0.53
N GLN A 145 -8.96 25.57 -0.07
CA GLN A 145 -7.85 25.14 -0.94
C GLN A 145 -7.73 23.63 -0.92
N CYS A 146 -7.97 23.00 -2.07
CA CYS A 146 -7.72 21.58 -2.26
C CYS A 146 -6.47 21.35 -3.11
N SER A 147 -5.55 20.51 -2.61
CA SER A 147 -4.38 20.06 -3.39
C SER A 147 -4.72 18.97 -4.41
N GLY A 148 -5.91 18.37 -4.31
CA GLY A 148 -6.36 17.23 -5.11
C GLY A 148 -7.20 17.56 -6.33
N CYS A 149 -8.04 18.60 -6.26
CA CYS A 149 -8.99 19.00 -7.29
C CYS A 149 -9.12 20.54 -7.32
N PRO A 150 -9.51 21.12 -8.47
CA PRO A 150 -9.97 22.51 -8.54
C PRO A 150 -11.09 22.78 -7.52
N ASN A 151 -11.09 23.98 -6.93
CA ASN A 151 -12.03 24.32 -5.85
C ASN A 151 -13.49 24.33 -6.30
N ASP A 152 -13.75 24.73 -7.54
CA ASP A 152 -15.04 24.67 -8.21
C ASP A 152 -15.53 23.21 -8.35
N VAL A 153 -14.66 22.29 -8.73
CA VAL A 153 -14.97 20.85 -8.78
C VAL A 153 -15.31 20.30 -7.40
N VAL A 154 -14.52 20.64 -6.37
CA VAL A 154 -14.80 20.20 -4.99
C VAL A 154 -16.14 20.73 -4.49
N PHE A 155 -16.44 22.00 -4.75
CA PHE A 155 -17.69 22.61 -4.34
C PHE A 155 -18.91 22.00 -5.07
N ALA A 156 -18.81 21.84 -6.40
CA ALA A 156 -19.85 21.20 -7.19
C ALA A 156 -20.09 19.75 -6.76
N ALA A 157 -19.01 19.01 -6.47
CA ALA A 157 -19.09 17.65 -5.97
C ALA A 157 -19.76 17.58 -4.59
N ALA A 158 -19.41 18.47 -3.67
CA ALA A 158 -20.04 18.53 -2.35
C ALA A 158 -21.55 18.80 -2.43
N LEU A 159 -21.97 19.77 -3.27
CA LEU A 159 -23.38 20.06 -3.49
C LEU A 159 -24.13 18.87 -4.08
N LYS A 160 -23.52 18.19 -5.06
CA LYS A 160 -24.16 17.06 -5.73
C LYS A 160 -24.28 15.85 -4.82
N LEU A 161 -23.26 15.54 -4.04
CA LEU A 161 -23.31 14.47 -3.04
C LEU A 161 -24.41 14.75 -2.00
N LEU A 162 -24.54 16.01 -1.57
CA LEU A 162 -25.62 16.45 -0.67
C LEU A 162 -27.01 16.28 -1.29
N ALA A 163 -27.16 16.58 -2.58
CA ALA A 163 -28.41 16.32 -3.30
C ALA A 163 -28.71 14.82 -3.48
N MET A 164 -27.70 13.98 -3.74
CA MET A 164 -27.90 12.52 -3.86
C MET A 164 -28.35 11.91 -2.53
N MET A 165 -27.81 12.38 -1.40
CA MET A 165 -28.28 11.97 -0.08
C MET A 165 -29.73 12.40 0.18
N GLN A 166 -30.15 13.60 -0.26
CA GLN A 166 -31.55 14.04 -0.13
C GLN A 166 -32.54 13.14 -0.87
N ILE A 167 -32.12 12.57 -2.00
CA ILE A 167 -32.96 11.71 -2.84
C ILE A 167 -32.94 10.25 -2.34
N GLY A 168 -32.10 9.95 -1.34
CA GLY A 168 -32.04 8.64 -0.69
C GLY A 168 -31.24 7.60 -1.47
N ASP A 169 -30.25 8.03 -2.26
CA ASP A 169 -29.35 7.11 -2.95
C ASP A 169 -28.58 6.25 -1.93
N ARG A 170 -28.57 4.93 -2.16
CA ARG A 170 -27.99 3.91 -1.25
C ARG A 170 -26.67 3.35 -1.75
N GLY A 171 -26.09 3.93 -2.80
CA GLY A 171 -24.75 3.58 -3.26
C GLY A 171 -23.69 3.75 -2.17
N SER A 172 -22.59 3.00 -2.27
CA SER A 172 -21.43 3.26 -1.41
C SER A 172 -20.91 4.67 -1.72
N ILE A 173 -20.51 5.45 -0.72
CA ILE A 173 -19.97 6.81 -0.96
C ILE A 173 -18.77 6.79 -1.88
N SER A 174 -18.02 5.69 -1.84
CA SER A 174 -16.96 5.45 -2.80
C SER A 174 -17.48 5.44 -4.24
N ASP A 175 -18.60 4.78 -4.51
CA ASP A 175 -19.22 4.75 -5.84
C ASP A 175 -19.93 6.07 -6.16
N LEU A 176 -20.67 6.67 -5.22
CA LEU A 176 -21.30 7.99 -5.40
C LEU A 176 -20.27 9.07 -5.72
N MET A 177 -19.12 9.07 -5.04
CA MET A 177 -18.05 10.02 -5.33
C MET A 177 -17.44 9.84 -6.72
N TYR A 178 -17.42 8.61 -7.25
CA TYR A 178 -17.02 8.39 -8.63
C TYR A 178 -18.02 8.99 -9.60
N GLU A 179 -19.32 8.72 -9.39
CA GLU A 179 -20.40 9.25 -10.21
C GLU A 179 -20.42 10.77 -10.17
N VAL A 180 -20.39 11.35 -8.97
CA VAL A 180 -20.35 12.80 -8.76
C VAL A 180 -19.17 13.42 -9.49
N LEU A 181 -17.94 12.92 -9.30
CA LEU A 181 -16.76 13.49 -9.93
C LEU A 181 -16.79 13.37 -11.45
N GLN A 182 -17.30 12.27 -12.00
CA GLN A 182 -17.50 12.11 -13.44
C GLN A 182 -18.50 13.11 -14.01
N GLU A 183 -19.50 13.49 -13.24
CA GLU A 183 -20.53 14.41 -13.70
C GLU A 183 -20.21 15.89 -13.47
N VAL A 184 -19.31 16.22 -12.53
CA VAL A 184 -18.94 17.62 -12.23
C VAL A 184 -17.60 18.05 -12.84
N ASP A 185 -16.79 17.09 -13.28
CA ASP A 185 -15.48 17.34 -13.89
C ASP A 185 -15.39 16.55 -15.21
N ASP A 186 -15.60 17.25 -16.32
CA ASP A 186 -15.48 16.70 -17.69
C ASP A 186 -14.09 16.09 -17.97
N GLY A 187 -13.06 16.50 -17.19
CA GLY A 187 -11.71 15.96 -17.27
C GLY A 187 -11.48 14.73 -16.38
N PHE A 188 -12.51 14.23 -15.69
CA PHE A 188 -12.39 13.06 -14.83
C PHE A 188 -12.46 11.76 -15.65
N PRO A 189 -11.52 10.80 -15.46
CA PRO A 189 -11.51 9.58 -16.25
C PRO A 189 -12.79 8.74 -16.07
N GLU A 190 -13.36 8.27 -17.18
CA GLU A 190 -14.46 7.29 -17.16
C GLU A 190 -13.98 5.92 -16.63
N ASP A 191 -12.77 5.53 -17.03
CA ASP A 191 -12.14 4.28 -16.61
C ASP A 191 -11.59 4.37 -15.18
N ARG A 192 -11.91 3.36 -14.35
CA ARG A 192 -11.45 3.21 -12.96
C ARG A 192 -9.97 2.77 -12.84
N THR A 193 -9.09 3.45 -13.57
CA THR A 193 -7.63 3.27 -13.55
C THR A 193 -7.03 3.63 -12.19
N GLU A 194 -5.79 3.19 -11.93
CA GLU A 194 -5.09 3.50 -10.68
C GLU A 194 -4.87 5.01 -10.50
N ALA A 195 -4.61 5.74 -11.59
CA ALA A 195 -4.48 7.20 -11.55
C ALA A 195 -5.82 7.87 -11.20
N ALA A 196 -6.93 7.40 -11.77
CA ALA A 196 -8.28 7.88 -11.45
C ALA A 196 -8.63 7.63 -9.98
N ARG A 197 -8.29 6.45 -9.44
CA ARG A 197 -8.47 6.10 -8.02
C ARG A 197 -7.72 7.04 -7.10
N GLN A 198 -6.47 7.35 -7.42
CA GLN A 198 -5.66 8.27 -6.62
C GLN A 198 -6.21 9.70 -6.66
N ARG A 199 -6.61 10.19 -7.85
CA ARG A 199 -7.25 11.50 -7.99
C ARG A 199 -8.54 11.57 -7.20
N LYS A 200 -9.43 10.59 -7.37
CA LYS A 200 -10.67 10.45 -6.61
C LYS A 200 -10.43 10.50 -5.11
N SER A 201 -9.45 9.74 -4.61
CA SER A 201 -9.14 9.73 -3.18
C SER A 201 -8.73 11.10 -2.66
N ARG A 202 -7.94 11.87 -3.42
CA ARG A 202 -7.52 13.22 -3.03
C ARG A 202 -8.70 14.19 -3.03
N CYS A 203 -9.53 14.15 -4.08
CA CYS A 203 -10.69 15.02 -4.20
C CYS A 203 -11.77 14.68 -3.17
N SER A 204 -12.02 13.40 -2.92
CA SER A 204 -12.97 12.92 -1.90
C SER A 204 -12.63 13.47 -0.52
N ARG A 205 -11.36 13.51 -0.13
CA ARG A 205 -10.93 14.10 1.16
C ARG A 205 -11.33 15.57 1.26
N CYS A 206 -11.09 16.33 0.19
CA CYS A 206 -11.46 17.75 0.16
C CYS A 206 -12.98 17.95 0.21
N VAL A 207 -13.75 17.16 -0.55
CA VAL A 207 -15.21 17.22 -0.57
C VAL A 207 -15.79 16.92 0.81
N LEU A 208 -15.33 15.85 1.44
CA LEU A 208 -15.82 15.40 2.74
C LEU A 208 -15.42 16.37 3.86
N SER A 209 -14.19 16.91 3.82
CA SER A 209 -13.76 17.98 4.73
C SER A 209 -14.67 19.21 4.62
N LEU A 210 -14.95 19.67 3.41
CA LEU A 210 -15.81 20.82 3.18
C LEU A 210 -17.25 20.58 3.67
N LEU A 211 -17.79 19.38 3.46
CA LEU A 211 -19.10 18.99 3.96
C LEU A 211 -19.15 18.94 5.48
N ARG A 212 -18.10 18.40 6.11
CA ARG A 212 -17.96 18.33 7.56
C ARG A 212 -17.89 19.73 8.17
N ASP A 213 -17.04 20.60 7.67
CA ASP A 213 -16.91 21.99 8.16
C ASP A 213 -18.26 22.73 8.06
N ALA A 214 -18.95 22.53 6.93
CA ALA A 214 -20.28 23.08 6.73
C ALA A 214 -21.30 22.51 7.74
N ALA A 215 -21.22 21.21 8.08
CA ALA A 215 -22.11 20.56 9.04
C ALA A 215 -21.87 21.04 10.48
N GLU A 216 -20.61 21.14 10.89
CA GLU A 216 -20.19 21.66 12.21
C GLU A 216 -20.68 23.11 12.39
N SER A 217 -20.60 23.95 11.36
CA SER A 217 -21.03 25.35 11.44
C SER A 217 -22.53 25.55 11.69
N VAL A 218 -23.36 24.55 11.38
CA VAL A 218 -24.83 24.58 11.61
C VAL A 218 -25.28 23.64 12.73
N GLY A 219 -24.33 23.04 13.46
CA GLY A 219 -24.60 22.19 14.62
C GLY A 219 -25.22 20.83 14.27
N ILE A 220 -24.91 20.28 13.09
CA ILE A 220 -25.32 18.93 12.68
C ILE A 220 -24.37 17.86 13.21
N VAL A 221 -23.09 18.22 13.37
CA VAL A 221 -21.97 17.35 13.80
C VAL A 221 -21.40 17.83 15.12
#